data_AF-A0A0B6Z485-F1
#
_entry.id   AF-A0A0B6Z485-F1
#
_cell.length_a   1.000
_cell.length_b   1.000
_cell.length_c   1.000
_cell.angle_alpha   90.00
_cell.angle_beta   90.00
_cell.angle_gamma   90.00
#
_symmetry.space_group_name_H-M   'P 1'
#
loop_
_entity.id
_entity.type
_entity.pdbx_description
1 polymer ?
#
loop_
_entity_poly.entity_id
_entity_poly.type
_entity_poly.pdbx_seq_one_letter_code
_entity_poly.pdbx_strand_id
1 'polypeptide(L)'
;LIIGTSFLLAGFVSLFRIRTIMKSDGTKTDKLEKLMVRIGIFSVLYTVPATIVIACCFYEQASRDKWMVAWHYSECGHFNIGCPEGVASKSWPDFNVFMIKYLMTVIVGITSGVWIWTGKTFQSWRTFSSRIFVNRNNGSIV
;
A
#
# COMPACT_ATOMS: atom_id res chain seq x y z
N LEU A 1 -12.43 -17.41 8.95
CA LEU A 1 -12.40 -16.80 7.60
C LEU A 1 -13.52 -15.79 7.43
N ILE A 2 -14.79 -16.20 7.39
CA ILE A 2 -15.95 -15.30 7.23
C ILE A 2 -16.00 -14.17 8.28
N ILE A 3 -15.68 -14.48 9.54
CA ILE A 3 -15.60 -13.50 10.64
C ILE A 3 -14.48 -12.48 10.41
N GLY A 4 -13.37 -12.89 9.79
CA GLY A 4 -12.24 -11.99 9.48
C GLY A 4 -12.57 -11.07 8.31
N THR A 5 -13.24 -11.59 7.28
CA THR A 5 -13.66 -10.80 6.12
C THR A 5 -14.74 -9.78 6.50
N SER A 6 -15.71 -10.17 7.34
CA SER A 6 -16.77 -9.27 7.80
C SER A 6 -16.24 -8.18 8.72
N PHE A 7 -15.29 -8.48 9.60
CA PHE A 7 -14.63 -7.49 10.44
C PHE A 7 -13.86 -6.45 9.62
N LEU A 8 -13.13 -6.87 8.58
CA LEU A 8 -12.42 -5.96 7.67
C LEU A 8 -13.36 -5.05 6.88
N LEU A 9 -14.45 -5.60 6.35
CA LEU A 9 -15.48 -4.83 5.66
C LEU A 9 -16.19 -3.84 6.60
N ALA A 10 -16.50 -4.26 7.83
CA ALA A 10 -17.09 -3.39 8.84
C ALA A 10 -16.13 -2.24 9.23
N GLY A 11 -14.84 -2.55 9.41
CA GLY A 11 -13.79 -1.56 9.67
C GLY A 11 -13.64 -0.55 8.53
N PHE A 12 -13.67 -1.02 7.28
CA PHE A 12 -13.73 -0.17 6.09
C PHE A 12 -14.94 0.77 6.15
N VAL A 13 -16.16 0.23 6.23
CA VAL A 13 -17.40 1.02 6.23
C VAL A 13 -17.43 2.04 7.37
N SER A 14 -16.93 1.67 8.57
CA SER A 14 -16.86 2.58 9.73
C SER A 14 -15.94 3.78 9.47
N LEU A 15 -14.78 3.57 8.86
CA LEU A 15 -13.84 4.65 8.50
C LEU A 15 -14.43 5.64 7.48
N PHE A 16 -15.22 5.14 6.51
CA PHE A 16 -15.93 5.99 5.56
C PHE A 16 -17.07 6.78 6.22
N ARG A 17 -17.80 6.16 7.15
CA ARG A 17 -18.91 6.79 7.88
C ARG A 17 -18.44 7.93 8.77
N ILE A 18 -17.35 7.73 9.52
CA ILE A 18 -16.72 8.74 10.39
C ILE A 18 -16.33 9.99 9.58
N ARG A 19 -15.76 9.80 8.38
CA ARG A 19 -15.37 10.92 7.51
C ARG A 19 -16.53 11.57 6.79
N THR A 20 -17.61 10.83 6.51
CA THR A 20 -18.82 11.37 5.86
C THR A 20 -19.62 12.23 6.83
N ILE A 21 -19.76 11.81 8.10
CA ILE A 21 -20.49 12.56 9.13
C ILE A 21 -19.82 13.91 9.43
N MET A 22 -18.49 13.96 9.41
CA MET A 22 -17.74 15.20 9.61
C MET A 22 -17.93 16.24 8.48
N LYS A 23 -18.59 15.88 7.35
CA LYS A 23 -18.80 16.75 6.18
C LYS A 23 -20.14 17.51 6.24
N SER A 24 -21.07 17.09 7.11
CA SER A 24 -22.46 17.55 7.05
C SER A 24 -22.75 18.84 7.82
N ASP A 25 -21.84 19.35 8.65
CA ASP A 25 -22.08 20.48 9.58
C ASP A 25 -21.73 21.85 8.96
N GLY A 26 -22.32 22.13 7.80
CA GLY A 26 -21.96 23.27 6.94
C GLY A 26 -22.23 24.67 7.51
N THR A 27 -21.17 25.48 7.66
CA THR A 27 -21.22 26.95 7.58
C THR A 27 -19.94 27.52 6.94
N LYS A 28 -20.00 28.06 5.70
CA LYS A 28 -18.94 28.85 5.02
C LYS A 28 -17.55 28.19 4.92
N THR A 29 -17.49 26.92 4.53
CA THR A 29 -16.27 26.11 4.62
C THR A 29 -15.68 25.66 3.27
N ASP A 30 -15.80 26.39 2.16
CA ASP A 30 -15.23 26.02 0.84
C ASP A 30 -13.76 25.52 0.86
N LYS A 31 -12.92 26.15 1.70
CA LYS A 31 -11.53 25.72 1.88
C LYS A 31 -11.40 24.42 2.67
N LEU A 32 -12.25 24.22 3.68
CA LEU A 32 -12.27 22.99 4.47
C LEU A 32 -12.94 21.87 3.68
N GLU A 33 -13.92 22.15 2.82
CA GLU A 33 -14.54 21.16 1.95
C GLU A 33 -13.52 20.60 0.95
N LYS A 34 -12.71 21.46 0.33
CA LYS A 34 -11.59 21.02 -0.51
C LYS A 34 -10.53 20.25 0.27
N LEU A 35 -10.22 20.64 1.51
CA LEU A 35 -9.29 19.91 2.39
C LEU A 35 -9.84 18.53 2.78
N MET A 36 -11.16 18.44 2.98
CA MET A 36 -11.82 17.25 3.45
C MET A 36 -12.04 16.22 2.34
N VAL A 37 -12.45 16.66 1.14
CA VAL A 37 -12.51 15.81 -0.06
C VAL A 37 -11.14 15.21 -0.35
N ARG A 38 -10.11 16.04 -0.20
CA ARG A 38 -8.71 15.66 -0.30
C ARG A 38 -8.41 14.54 0.70
N ILE A 39 -8.58 14.77 1.99
CA ILE A 39 -8.35 13.75 3.03
C ILE A 39 -9.16 12.46 2.77
N GLY A 40 -10.41 12.57 2.33
CA GLY A 40 -11.28 11.44 1.96
C GLY A 40 -10.68 10.55 0.88
N ILE A 41 -10.28 11.12 -0.26
CA ILE A 41 -9.64 10.39 -1.38
C ILE A 41 -8.39 9.63 -0.91
N PHE A 42 -7.66 10.19 0.06
CA PHE A 42 -6.45 9.56 0.61
C PHE A 42 -6.73 8.35 1.47
N SER A 43 -7.83 8.37 2.23
CA SER A 43 -8.25 7.16 2.92
C SER A 43 -8.61 6.08 1.92
N VAL A 44 -9.40 6.39 0.90
CA VAL A 44 -9.84 5.38 -0.08
C VAL A 44 -8.63 4.78 -0.80
N LEU A 45 -7.72 5.63 -1.29
CA LEU A 45 -6.48 5.22 -1.94
C LEU A 45 -5.53 4.44 -1.01
N TYR A 46 -5.65 4.56 0.31
CA TYR A 46 -4.88 3.76 1.26
C TYR A 46 -5.56 2.44 1.58
N THR A 47 -6.89 2.44 1.72
CA THR A 47 -7.62 1.25 2.15
C THR A 47 -7.75 0.23 1.02
N VAL A 48 -7.90 0.65 -0.23
CA VAL A 48 -7.94 -0.26 -1.39
C VAL A 48 -6.66 -1.12 -1.49
N PRO A 49 -5.44 -0.56 -1.58
CA PRO A 49 -4.22 -1.35 -1.59
C PRO A 49 -4.00 -2.16 -0.32
N ALA A 50 -4.42 -1.66 0.86
CA ALA A 50 -4.39 -2.45 2.08
C ALA A 50 -5.28 -3.71 1.98
N THR A 51 -6.51 -3.59 1.44
CA THR A 51 -7.39 -4.74 1.22
C THR A 51 -6.83 -5.74 0.20
N ILE A 52 -6.18 -5.25 -0.86
CA ILE A 52 -5.54 -6.10 -1.87
C ILE A 52 -4.37 -6.87 -1.26
N VAL A 53 -3.50 -6.21 -0.49
CA VAL A 53 -2.38 -6.87 0.21
C VAL A 53 -2.87 -7.93 1.18
N ILE A 54 -3.96 -7.66 1.91
CA ILE A 54 -4.58 -8.64 2.80
C ILE A 54 -5.13 -9.84 2.01
N ALA A 55 -5.76 -9.61 0.85
CA ALA A 55 -6.22 -10.69 -0.02
C ALA A 55 -5.05 -11.52 -0.58
N CYS A 56 -3.95 -10.89 -0.97
CA CYS A 56 -2.72 -11.59 -1.37
C CYS A 56 -2.15 -12.44 -0.23
N CYS A 57 -2.09 -11.89 0.99
CA CYS A 57 -1.63 -12.61 2.17
C CYS A 57 -2.53 -13.83 2.48
N PHE A 58 -3.85 -13.66 2.32
CA PHE A 58 -4.79 -14.76 2.49
C PHE A 58 -4.59 -15.87 1.44
N TYR A 59 -4.33 -15.50 0.18
CA TYR A 59 -3.99 -16.45 -0.89
C TYR A 59 -2.69 -17.22 -0.60
N GLU A 60 -1.64 -16.49 -0.16
CA GLU A 60 -0.38 -17.09 0.25
C GLU A 60 -0.60 -18.09 1.40
N GLN A 61 -1.38 -17.71 2.41
CA GLN A 61 -1.65 -18.56 3.57
C GLN A 61 -2.40 -19.84 3.19
N ALA A 62 -3.38 -19.76 2.29
CA ALA A 62 -4.17 -20.93 1.85
C ALA A 62 -3.39 -21.88 0.91
N SER A 63 -2.42 -21.34 0.16
CA SER A 63 -1.63 -22.11 -0.79
C SER A 63 -0.32 -22.64 -0.18
N ARG A 64 0.10 -22.10 0.97
CA ARG A 64 1.33 -22.47 1.68
C ARG A 64 1.41 -23.96 1.98
N ASP A 65 0.33 -24.58 2.42
CA ASP A 65 0.31 -26.01 2.76
C ASP A 65 0.64 -26.88 1.53
N LYS A 66 0.13 -26.50 0.35
CA LYS A 66 0.42 -27.19 -0.91
C LYS A 66 1.86 -26.97 -1.36
N TRP A 67 2.37 -25.75 -1.21
CA TRP A 67 3.76 -25.41 -1.54
C TRP A 67 4.76 -26.12 -0.62
N MET A 68 4.44 -26.29 0.67
CA MET A 68 5.30 -27.03 1.60
C MET A 68 5.43 -28.51 1.21
N VAL A 69 4.33 -29.15 0.81
CA VAL A 69 4.36 -30.55 0.35
C VAL A 69 5.15 -30.68 -0.96
N ALA A 70 4.97 -29.74 -1.90
CA ALA A 70 5.73 -29.72 -3.15
C ALA A 70 7.24 -29.47 -2.93
N TRP A 71 7.61 -28.58 -2.01
CA TRP A 71 9.00 -28.32 -1.63
C TRP A 71 9.63 -29.54 -0.93
N HIS A 72 8.88 -30.18 -0.02
CA HIS A 72 9.35 -31.38 0.68
C HIS A 72 9.63 -32.52 -0.31
N TYR A 73 8.79 -32.68 -1.33
CA TYR A 73 9.03 -33.66 -2.40
C TYR A 73 10.30 -33.34 -3.21
N SER A 74 10.54 -32.08 -3.58
CA SER A 74 11.73 -31.72 -4.37
C SER A 74 13.04 -31.86 -3.60
N GLU A 75 13.03 -31.57 -2.30
CA GLU A 75 14.24 -31.50 -1.49
C GLU A 75 14.52 -32.80 -0.69
N CYS A 76 13.55 -33.70 -0.63
CA CYS A 76 13.65 -35.01 0.02
C CYS A 76 14.88 -35.82 -0.44
N GLY A 77 15.15 -35.83 -1.76
CA GLY A 77 16.30 -36.53 -2.33
C GLY A 77 17.66 -35.89 -2.01
N HIS A 78 17.68 -34.60 -1.67
CA HIS A 78 18.91 -33.88 -1.35
C HIS A 78 19.29 -34.03 0.14
N PHE A 79 18.30 -34.14 1.02
CA PHE A 79 18.50 -34.28 2.47
C PHE A 79 18.38 -35.73 3.00
N ASN A 80 18.17 -36.74 2.15
CA ASN A 80 17.96 -38.14 2.57
C ASN A 80 16.82 -38.33 3.59
N ILE A 81 15.74 -37.56 3.43
CA ILE A 81 14.52 -37.66 4.27
C ILE A 81 13.52 -38.60 3.57
N GLY A 82 12.52 -39.12 4.27
CA GLY A 82 11.46 -39.93 3.64
C GLY A 82 10.53 -39.08 2.76
N CYS A 83 10.37 -39.46 1.49
CA CYS A 83 9.53 -38.70 0.54
C CYS A 83 8.06 -39.06 0.72
N PRO A 84 7.14 -38.08 0.73
CA PRO A 84 5.71 -38.35 0.74
C PRO A 84 5.25 -38.95 -0.60
N GLU A 85 4.58 -40.11 -0.56
CA GLU A 85 3.95 -40.73 -1.74
C GLU A 85 2.62 -40.04 -2.07
N GLY A 86 2.37 -39.75 -3.35
CA GLY A 86 1.08 -39.22 -3.83
C GLY A 86 1.04 -37.71 -4.11
N VAL A 87 2.18 -37.01 -4.22
CA VAL A 87 2.20 -35.58 -4.53
C VAL A 87 1.98 -35.35 -6.04
N ALA A 88 0.71 -35.28 -6.43
CA ALA A 88 0.32 -34.85 -7.75
C ALA A 88 0.39 -33.32 -7.85
N SER A 89 1.17 -32.87 -8.83
CA SER A 89 1.30 -31.50 -9.35
C SER A 89 2.28 -30.56 -8.63
N LYS A 90 3.15 -30.01 -9.46
CA LYS A 90 4.16 -28.99 -9.19
C LYS A 90 3.44 -27.64 -8.93
N SER A 91 2.80 -27.48 -7.78
CA SER A 91 2.18 -26.22 -7.39
C SER A 91 3.24 -25.27 -6.84
N TRP A 92 3.78 -24.41 -7.70
CA TRP A 92 4.66 -23.31 -7.31
C TRP A 92 3.83 -22.07 -7.00
N PRO A 93 4.34 -21.18 -6.14
CA PRO A 93 3.63 -19.95 -5.87
C PRO A 93 3.59 -19.05 -7.09
N ASP A 94 2.42 -18.50 -7.42
CA ASP A 94 2.25 -17.57 -8.54
C ASP A 94 3.02 -16.27 -8.28
N PHE A 95 4.07 -16.04 -9.07
CA PHE A 95 4.90 -14.83 -9.01
C PHE A 95 4.07 -13.53 -9.12
N ASN A 96 2.97 -13.58 -9.89
CA ASN A 96 2.07 -12.44 -10.09
C ASN A 96 1.47 -11.92 -8.77
N VAL A 97 1.18 -12.78 -7.81
CA VAL A 97 0.59 -12.38 -6.52
C VAL A 97 1.59 -11.55 -5.71
N PHE A 98 2.87 -11.93 -5.76
CA PHE A 98 3.94 -11.14 -5.13
C PHE A 98 4.13 -9.80 -5.83
N MET A 99 4.16 -9.77 -7.17
CA MET A 99 4.26 -8.51 -7.92
C MET A 99 3.14 -7.53 -7.56
N ILE A 100 1.90 -8.02 -7.47
CA ILE A 100 0.74 -7.20 -7.07
C ILE A 100 0.93 -6.68 -5.64
N LYS A 101 1.35 -7.52 -4.69
CA LYS A 101 1.62 -7.11 -3.31
C LYS A 101 2.60 -5.93 -3.26
N TYR A 102 3.77 -6.05 -3.90
CA TYR A 102 4.79 -4.99 -3.89
C TYR A 102 4.34 -3.72 -4.62
N LEU A 103 3.64 -3.86 -5.75
CA LEU A 103 3.11 -2.74 -6.50
C LEU A 103 2.08 -1.93 -5.68
N MET A 104 1.21 -2.62 -4.93
CA MET A 104 0.24 -1.96 -4.06
C MET A 104 0.90 -1.17 -2.92
N THR A 105 1.98 -1.70 -2.32
CA THR A 105 2.73 -0.98 -1.27
C THR A 105 3.49 0.22 -1.83
N VAL A 106 4.07 0.11 -3.02
CA VAL A 106 4.81 1.19 -3.69
C VAL A 106 3.86 2.33 -4.08
N ILE A 107 2.68 2.02 -4.62
CA ILE A 107 1.68 3.03 -5.00
C ILE A 107 1.21 3.83 -3.77
N VAL A 108 1.03 3.18 -2.61
CA VAL A 108 0.71 3.87 -1.35
C VAL A 108 1.83 4.83 -0.91
N GLY A 109 3.09 4.44 -1.07
CA GLY A 109 4.24 5.30 -0.77
C GLY A 109 4.32 6.51 -1.69
N ILE A 110 4.11 6.32 -2.99
CA ILE A 110 4.15 7.40 -3.98
C ILE A 110 2.97 8.36 -3.78
N THR A 111 1.76 7.84 -3.60
CA THR A 111 0.57 8.66 -3.39
C THR A 111 0.68 9.52 -2.13
N SER A 112 1.17 8.97 -1.02
CA SER A 112 1.44 9.74 0.21
C SER A 112 2.57 10.77 0.02
N GLY A 113 3.66 10.44 -0.68
CA GLY A 113 4.74 11.38 -0.98
C GLY A 113 4.28 12.58 -1.81
N VAL A 114 3.55 12.34 -2.90
CA VAL A 114 3.00 13.39 -3.79
C VAL A 114 1.99 14.28 -3.07
N TRP A 115 1.26 13.75 -2.09
CA TRP A 115 0.32 14.51 -1.29
C TRP A 115 0.96 15.49 -0.33
N ILE A 116 1.99 15.02 0.37
CA ILE A 116 2.76 15.82 1.33
C ILE A 116 3.53 16.90 0.55
N TRP A 117 4.01 16.58 -0.65
CA TRP A 117 4.49 17.53 -1.65
C TRP A 117 3.35 18.26 -2.39
N THR A 118 2.44 18.90 -1.64
CA THR A 118 1.51 19.83 -2.29
C THR A 118 2.29 21.03 -2.81
N GLY A 119 1.96 21.55 -4.01
CA GLY A 119 2.69 22.59 -4.73
C GLY A 119 3.14 23.85 -3.94
N LYS A 120 2.56 24.14 -2.77
CA LYS A 120 3.07 25.15 -1.84
C LYS A 120 4.47 24.81 -1.28
N THR A 121 4.76 23.54 -1.02
CA THR A 121 6.09 23.08 -0.59
C THR A 121 7.07 23.14 -1.75
N PHE A 122 6.65 22.76 -2.97
CA PHE A 122 7.49 22.83 -4.17
C PHE A 122 7.84 24.28 -4.57
N GLN A 123 6.91 25.23 -4.44
CA GLN A 123 7.17 26.66 -4.65
C GLN A 123 8.10 27.27 -3.58
N SER A 124 7.93 26.90 -2.30
CA SER A 124 8.87 27.29 -1.25
C SER A 124 10.26 26.68 -1.46
N TRP A 125 10.35 25.43 -1.91
CA TRP A 125 11.63 24.77 -2.19
C TRP A 125 12.31 25.35 -3.43
N ARG A 126 11.54 25.76 -4.45
CA ARG A 126 12.07 26.47 -5.62
C ARG A 126 12.61 27.86 -5.27
N THR A 127 11.93 28.59 -4.39
CA THR A 127 12.39 29.90 -3.86
C THR A 127 13.61 29.74 -2.95
N PHE A 128 13.67 28.67 -2.16
CA PHE A 128 14.81 28.38 -1.28
C PHE A 128 16.03 27.90 -2.09
N SER A 129 15.82 27.01 -3.06
CA SER A 129 16.85 26.52 -3.97
C SER A 129 17.42 27.64 -4.85
N SER A 130 16.58 28.56 -5.35
CA SER A 130 17.06 29.73 -6.10
C SER A 130 17.87 30.68 -5.21
N ARG A 131 17.49 30.91 -3.95
CA ARG A 131 18.30 31.69 -3.00
C ARG A 131 19.66 31.04 -2.74
N ILE A 132 19.72 29.73 -2.57
CA ILE A 132 21.00 29.02 -2.34
C ILE A 132 21.89 29.05 -3.59
N PHE A 133 21.33 28.86 -4.79
CA PHE A 133 22.09 28.91 -6.04
C PHE A 133 22.56 30.32 -6.41
N VAL A 134 21.73 31.36 -6.17
CA VAL A 134 22.12 32.76 -6.38
C VAL A 134 23.20 33.20 -5.37
N ASN A 135 23.09 32.79 -4.11
CA ASN A 135 24.10 33.13 -3.10
C ASN A 135 25.44 32.40 -3.34
N ARG A 136 25.42 31.25 -4.02
CA ARG A 136 26.64 30.53 -4.42
C ARG A 136 27.34 31.16 -5.64
N ASN A 137 26.61 31.82 -6.54
CA ASN A 137 27.22 32.55 -7.67
C ASN A 137 27.80 33.91 -7.26
N ASN A 138 27.26 34.56 -6.22
CA ASN A 138 27.82 35.82 -5.69
C ASN A 138 29.04 35.63 -4.77
N GLY A 139 29.31 34.40 -4.31
CA GLY A 139 30.51 34.06 -3.53
C GLY A 139 31.74 33.67 -4.39
N SER A 140 31.64 33.73 -5.71
CA SER A 140 32.76 33.46 -6.64
C SER A 140 33.21 34.70 -7.42
N ILE A 141 32.73 35.89 -7.03
CA ILE A 141 33.18 37.19 -7.53
C ILE A 141 33.52 38.08 -6.32
N VAL A 142 34.50 37.66 -5.53
CA VAL A 142 35.30 38.54 -4.66
C VAL A 142 36.71 37.97 -4.57
#